data_AF-A0A8J8GUV5-F1
#
_entry.id   AF-A0A8J8GUV5-F1
#
_cell.length_a   1.000
_cell.length_b   1.000
_cell.length_c   1.000
_cell.angle_alpha   90.00
_cell.angle_beta   90.00
_cell.angle_gamma   90.00
#
_symmetry.space_group_name_H-M   'P 1'
#
loop_
_entity.id
_entity.type
_entity.pdbx_description
1 polymer ?
#
loop_
_entity_poly.entity_id
_entity_poly.type
_entity_poly.pdbx_seq_one_letter_code
_entity_poly.pdbx_strand_id
1 'polypeptide(L)'
;MSTSEAYLSSPDYDADIAATASVWSGTGVLETAGTFVLLTYFTIPCLLAVQPAGAGSIRTAIDGHRERTFLEGLVGLGVTVGPSGIARADVRAGLERLRTRHVGYAGMRAEYMDFVGALLAIAPLRTRALLGEPAEESAVRRYLRYMTHAMALLGIGLTDVSSLGRTAERFTVSSSGRSPLGDDLLRHYRERHRAYFGATFDALFPATREIVVSALADAHA
;
A
#
# COMPACT_ATOMS: atom_id res chain seq x y z
N MET A 1 21.18 14.18 15.27
CA MET A 1 20.51 12.87 15.20
C MET A 1 19.14 13.10 14.59
N SER A 2 18.87 12.53 13.42
CA SER A 2 17.53 12.65 12.82
C SER A 2 16.49 11.94 13.69
N THR A 3 15.21 12.33 13.61
CA THR A 3 14.12 11.65 14.32
C THR A 3 14.06 10.15 14.01
N SER A 4 14.49 9.76 12.81
CA SER A 4 14.63 8.35 12.41
C SER A 4 15.78 7.64 13.12
N GLU A 5 16.96 8.24 13.27
CA GLU A 5 18.10 7.61 13.98
C GLU A 5 17.80 7.38 15.47
N ALA A 6 17.09 8.31 16.10
CA ALA A 6 16.64 8.18 17.48
C ALA A 6 15.65 7.01 17.64
N TYR A 7 14.73 6.84 16.69
CA TYR A 7 13.78 5.73 16.69
C TYR A 7 14.46 4.38 16.50
N LEU A 8 15.40 4.27 15.56
CA LEU A 8 16.11 3.00 15.29
C LEU A 8 16.97 2.52 16.48
N SER A 9 17.38 3.44 17.35
CA SER A 9 18.13 3.14 18.57
C SER A 9 17.22 2.93 19.79
N SER A 10 15.90 3.04 19.61
CA SER A 10 14.93 2.90 20.69
C SER A 10 14.79 1.43 21.11
N PRO A 11 14.66 1.13 22.41
CA PRO A 11 14.36 -0.22 22.88
C PRO A 11 13.00 -0.76 22.36
N ASP A 12 12.12 0.12 21.88
CA ASP A 12 10.84 -0.28 21.30
C ASP A 12 10.94 -0.81 19.85
N TYR A 13 12.06 -0.57 19.15
CA TYR A 13 12.16 -0.86 17.71
C TYR A 13 11.87 -2.33 17.39
N ASP A 14 12.49 -3.26 18.12
CA ASP A 14 12.35 -4.69 17.89
C ASP A 14 10.91 -5.17 18.11
N ALA A 15 10.22 -4.61 19.11
CA ALA A 15 8.82 -4.92 19.36
C ALA A 15 7.90 -4.33 18.27
N ASP A 16 8.26 -3.17 17.71
CA ASP A 16 7.50 -2.50 16.66
C ASP A 16 7.60 -3.20 15.32
N ILE A 17 8.80 -3.63 14.92
CA ILE A 17 8.98 -4.42 13.70
C ILE A 17 8.37 -5.83 13.85
N ALA A 18 8.44 -6.44 15.03
CA ALA A 18 7.74 -7.71 15.28
C ALA A 18 6.21 -7.57 15.17
N ALA A 19 5.63 -6.51 15.73
CA ALA A 19 4.20 -6.20 15.57
C ALA A 19 3.84 -5.94 14.10
N THR A 20 4.72 -5.25 13.37
CA THR A 20 4.54 -5.00 11.93
C THR A 20 4.55 -6.29 11.13
N ALA A 21 5.53 -7.16 11.34
CA ALA A 21 5.57 -8.48 10.72
C ALA A 21 4.31 -9.28 11.06
N SER A 22 3.85 -9.25 12.32
CA SER A 22 2.60 -9.92 12.73
C SER A 22 1.37 -9.40 11.97
N VAL A 23 1.23 -8.08 11.80
CA VAL A 23 0.10 -7.46 11.07
C VAL A 23 0.10 -7.86 9.59
N TRP A 24 1.27 -8.00 8.98
CA TRP A 24 1.39 -8.39 7.57
C TRP A 24 1.45 -9.90 7.34
N SER A 25 1.67 -10.69 8.39
CA SER A 25 1.69 -12.15 8.34
C SER A 25 0.29 -12.76 8.34
N GLY A 26 0.21 -14.05 8.02
CA GLY A 26 -1.05 -14.80 7.94
C GLY A 26 -1.37 -15.19 6.51
N THR A 27 -2.04 -16.34 6.34
CA THR A 27 -2.36 -16.89 5.02
C THR A 27 -3.25 -15.91 4.26
N GLY A 28 -2.76 -15.43 3.12
CA GLY A 28 -3.51 -14.55 2.21
C GLY A 28 -3.60 -13.08 2.62
N VAL A 29 -3.01 -12.67 3.77
CA VAL A 29 -3.07 -11.26 4.21
C VAL A 29 -2.30 -10.36 3.25
N LEU A 30 -1.05 -10.72 2.93
CA LEU A 30 -0.19 -9.92 2.07
C LEU A 30 -0.76 -9.77 0.66
N GLU A 31 -1.24 -10.85 0.08
CA GLU A 31 -1.77 -10.87 -1.29
C GLU A 31 -3.11 -10.12 -1.40
N THR A 32 -4.00 -10.28 -0.41
CA THR A 32 -5.29 -9.57 -0.36
C THR A 32 -5.09 -8.09 -0.07
N ALA A 33 -4.17 -7.73 0.84
CA ALA A 33 -3.80 -6.33 1.09
C ALA A 33 -3.16 -5.67 -0.14
N GLY A 34 -2.26 -6.37 -0.85
CA GLY A 34 -1.68 -5.89 -2.10
C GLY A 34 -2.74 -5.70 -3.19
N THR A 35 -3.68 -6.63 -3.30
CA THR A 35 -4.83 -6.52 -4.20
C THR A 35 -5.69 -5.31 -3.85
N PHE A 36 -5.94 -5.05 -2.56
CA PHE A 36 -6.72 -3.89 -2.10
C PHE A 36 -6.07 -2.59 -2.59
N VAL A 37 -4.76 -2.44 -2.36
CA VAL A 37 -4.00 -1.26 -2.78
C VAL A 37 -4.06 -1.06 -4.28
N LEU A 38 -3.81 -2.12 -5.06
CA LEU A 38 -3.78 -2.03 -6.53
C LEU A 38 -5.15 -1.72 -7.12
N LEU A 39 -6.21 -2.40 -6.66
CA LEU A 39 -7.57 -2.14 -7.14
C LEU A 39 -7.99 -0.70 -6.83
N THR A 40 -7.73 -0.20 -5.62
CA THR A 40 -8.01 1.21 -5.29
C THR A 40 -7.17 2.17 -6.12
N TYR A 41 -5.90 1.87 -6.39
CA TYR A 41 -5.04 2.71 -7.23
C TYR A 41 -5.56 2.78 -8.69
N PHE A 42 -5.97 1.64 -9.26
CA PHE A 42 -6.49 1.58 -10.64
C PHE A 42 -7.81 2.35 -10.84
N THR A 43 -8.57 2.58 -9.77
CA THR A 43 -9.81 3.37 -9.85
C THR A 43 -9.57 4.88 -9.76
N ILE A 44 -8.33 5.36 -9.67
CA ILE A 44 -8.02 6.79 -9.46
C ILE A 44 -7.24 7.34 -10.67
N PRO A 45 -7.93 7.98 -11.65
CA PRO A 45 -7.32 8.41 -12.90
C PRO A 45 -6.17 9.40 -12.74
N CYS A 46 -6.25 10.30 -11.76
CA CYS A 46 -5.19 11.29 -11.54
C CYS A 46 -3.87 10.64 -11.08
N LEU A 47 -3.93 9.54 -10.34
CA LEU A 47 -2.74 8.78 -9.96
C LEU A 47 -2.17 7.99 -11.14
N LEU A 48 -3.03 7.43 -11.98
CA LEU A 48 -2.61 6.75 -13.21
C LEU A 48 -1.95 7.70 -14.22
N ALA A 49 -2.32 8.99 -14.20
CA ALA A 49 -1.71 10.00 -15.04
C ALA A 49 -0.29 10.39 -14.60
N VAL A 50 0.09 10.12 -13.34
CA VAL A 50 1.44 10.36 -12.83
C VAL A 50 2.37 9.24 -13.30
N GLN A 51 3.19 9.51 -14.30
CA GLN A 51 4.07 8.52 -14.93
C GLN A 51 5.53 9.02 -14.99
N PRO A 52 6.51 8.09 -14.95
CA PRO A 52 7.88 8.43 -15.30
C PRO A 52 7.99 8.89 -16.76
N ALA A 53 8.94 9.79 -17.05
CA ALA A 53 9.23 10.17 -18.42
C ALA A 53 9.70 8.94 -19.24
N GLY A 54 9.04 8.67 -20.36
CA GLY A 54 9.36 7.52 -21.23
C GLY A 54 8.91 6.16 -20.69
N ALA A 55 7.99 6.12 -19.72
CA ALA A 55 7.49 4.87 -19.16
C ALA A 55 6.83 3.99 -20.24
N GLY A 56 7.36 2.78 -20.40
CA GLY A 56 6.66 1.67 -21.06
C GLY A 56 5.43 1.24 -20.25
N SER A 57 4.53 0.49 -20.90
CA SER A 57 3.22 0.08 -20.37
C SER A 57 3.23 -0.34 -18.89
N ILE A 58 2.32 0.25 -18.09
CA ILE A 58 2.01 -0.10 -16.68
C ILE A 58 1.75 -1.61 -16.48
N ARG A 59 1.56 -2.39 -17.56
CA ARG A 59 1.37 -3.84 -17.53
C ARG A 59 2.44 -4.61 -16.74
N THR A 60 3.69 -4.13 -16.65
CA THR A 60 4.71 -4.79 -15.81
C THR A 60 4.44 -4.67 -14.30
N ALA A 61 3.60 -3.73 -13.87
CA ALA A 61 3.18 -3.58 -12.47
C ALA A 61 2.17 -4.64 -12.01
N ILE A 62 1.52 -5.34 -12.96
CA ILE A 62 0.49 -6.35 -12.64
C ILE A 62 1.11 -7.58 -11.96
N ASP A 63 2.41 -7.84 -12.16
CA ASP A 63 3.11 -8.98 -11.56
C ASP A 63 3.57 -8.74 -10.13
N GLY A 64 3.74 -7.48 -9.72
CA GLY A 64 3.97 -7.09 -8.33
C GLY A 64 5.20 -7.69 -7.63
N HIS A 65 6.06 -8.46 -8.30
CA HIS A 65 7.12 -9.22 -7.64
C HIS A 65 8.19 -8.31 -7.00
N ARG A 66 8.52 -7.20 -7.69
CA ARG A 66 9.48 -6.20 -7.17
C ARG A 66 8.87 -5.41 -6.02
N GLU A 67 7.61 -5.02 -6.16
CA GLU A 67 6.82 -4.31 -5.15
C GLU A 67 6.66 -5.17 -3.90
N ARG A 68 6.40 -6.47 -4.08
CA ARG A 68 6.33 -7.46 -3.02
C ARG A 68 7.66 -7.60 -2.29
N THR A 69 8.76 -7.81 -3.01
CA THR A 69 10.09 -7.94 -2.39
C THR A 69 10.45 -6.68 -1.59
N PHE A 70 10.13 -5.51 -2.14
CA PHE A 70 10.33 -4.23 -1.47
C PHE A 70 9.47 -4.12 -0.21
N LEU A 71 8.17 -4.45 -0.29
CA LEU A 71 7.25 -4.41 0.83
C LEU A 71 7.66 -5.40 1.92
N GLU A 72 8.02 -6.63 1.56
CA GLU A 72 8.51 -7.65 2.48
C GLU A 72 9.75 -7.13 3.23
N GLY A 73 10.71 -6.53 2.53
CA GLY A 73 11.87 -5.91 3.15
C GLY A 73 11.53 -4.70 4.04
N LEU A 74 10.52 -3.91 3.66
CA LEU A 74 10.01 -2.79 4.45
C LEU A 74 9.39 -3.26 5.77
N VAL A 75 8.57 -4.31 5.74
CA VAL A 75 7.78 -4.77 6.89
C VAL A 75 8.46 -5.87 7.70
N GLY A 76 9.71 -6.20 7.38
CA GLY A 76 10.47 -7.24 8.07
C GLY A 76 9.96 -8.65 7.80
N LEU A 77 9.35 -8.87 6.64
CA LEU A 77 8.97 -10.18 6.14
C LEU A 77 9.99 -10.71 5.13
N GLY A 78 10.04 -12.04 4.99
CA GLY A 78 10.85 -12.71 3.98
C GLY A 78 12.18 -13.25 4.52
N VAL A 79 12.55 -14.43 4.00
CA VAL A 79 13.72 -15.22 4.45
C VAL A 79 15.05 -14.53 4.09
N THR A 80 15.07 -13.75 3.00
CA THR A 80 16.27 -13.12 2.45
C THR A 80 16.58 -11.74 3.05
N VAL A 81 15.56 -11.02 3.54
CA VAL A 81 15.71 -9.66 4.07
C VAL A 81 15.76 -9.66 5.60
N GLY A 82 15.22 -10.69 6.26
CA GLY A 82 15.25 -10.79 7.71
C GLY A 82 14.40 -9.72 8.42
N PRO A 83 14.28 -9.79 9.75
CA PRO A 83 13.27 -9.05 10.51
C PRO A 83 13.67 -7.59 10.79
N SER A 84 14.74 -7.09 10.19
CA SER A 84 15.32 -5.80 10.58
C SER A 84 14.69 -4.60 9.88
N GLY A 85 13.85 -4.77 8.86
CA GLY A 85 13.07 -3.68 8.24
C GLY A 85 13.90 -2.43 7.89
N ILE A 86 13.39 -1.25 8.24
CA ILE A 86 14.09 0.05 8.08
C ILE A 86 15.36 0.23 8.92
N ALA A 87 15.74 -0.70 9.81
CA ALA A 87 17.06 -0.68 10.43
C ALA A 87 18.15 -1.10 9.42
N ARG A 88 17.79 -1.78 8.33
CA ARG A 88 18.72 -2.07 7.24
C ARG A 88 18.96 -0.84 6.37
N ALA A 89 20.23 -0.53 6.09
CA ALA A 89 20.61 0.65 5.31
C ALA A 89 20.13 0.57 3.85
N ASP A 90 20.07 -0.62 3.26
CA ASP A 90 19.61 -0.83 1.89
C ASP A 90 18.10 -0.57 1.73
N VAL A 91 17.28 -0.98 2.71
CA VAL A 91 15.84 -0.68 2.77
C VAL A 91 15.61 0.82 2.88
N ARG A 92 16.31 1.51 3.80
CA ARG A 92 16.21 2.99 3.92
C ARG A 92 16.62 3.70 2.64
N ALA A 93 17.77 3.35 2.07
CA ALA A 93 18.22 3.92 0.81
C ALA A 93 17.24 3.62 -0.34
N GLY A 94 16.55 2.46 -0.31
CA GLY A 94 15.47 2.13 -1.23
C GLY A 94 14.28 3.08 -1.12
N LEU A 95 13.78 3.31 0.09
CA LEU A 95 12.69 4.25 0.38
C LEU A 95 13.05 5.68 -0.07
N GLU A 96 14.23 6.17 0.29
CA GLU A 96 14.69 7.50 -0.09
C GLU A 96 14.80 7.66 -1.61
N ARG A 97 15.36 6.66 -2.31
CA ARG A 97 15.41 6.65 -3.78
C ARG A 97 14.02 6.66 -4.39
N LEU A 98 13.07 5.90 -3.83
CA LEU A 98 11.69 5.90 -4.31
C LEU A 98 11.07 7.28 -4.13
N ARG A 99 11.23 7.92 -2.97
CA ARG A 99 10.78 9.29 -2.73
C ARG A 99 11.34 10.25 -3.79
N THR A 100 12.66 10.28 -3.97
CA THR A 100 13.31 11.20 -4.92
C THR A 100 12.77 11.00 -6.33
N ARG A 101 12.54 9.75 -6.76
CA ARG A 101 11.96 9.45 -8.07
C ARG A 101 10.53 9.95 -8.19
N HIS A 102 9.68 9.61 -7.22
CA HIS A 102 8.26 9.93 -7.28
C HIS A 102 8.00 11.44 -7.25
N VAL A 103 8.72 12.19 -6.40
CA VAL A 103 8.64 13.66 -6.37
C VAL A 103 9.02 14.31 -7.70
N GLY A 104 9.87 13.65 -8.50
CA GLY A 104 10.27 14.11 -9.83
C GLY A 104 9.28 13.77 -10.95
N TYR A 105 8.21 13.01 -10.70
CA TYR A 105 7.24 12.68 -11.73
C TYR A 105 6.35 13.87 -12.07
N ALA A 106 6.09 14.06 -13.36
CA ALA A 106 5.20 15.11 -13.84
C ALA A 106 3.79 14.90 -13.25
N GLY A 107 3.24 15.96 -12.64
CA GLY A 107 1.93 15.91 -12.00
C GLY A 107 1.91 15.28 -10.61
N MET A 108 3.04 14.82 -10.06
CA MET A 108 3.08 14.31 -8.68
C MET A 108 2.75 15.42 -7.68
N ARG A 109 1.91 15.09 -6.70
CA ARG A 109 1.51 15.97 -5.60
C ARG A 109 1.77 15.27 -4.26
N ALA A 110 2.05 16.05 -3.22
CA ALA A 110 2.28 15.49 -1.87
C ALA A 110 1.08 14.65 -1.40
N GLU A 111 -0.14 15.12 -1.65
CA GLU A 111 -1.38 14.41 -1.29
C GLU A 111 -1.49 13.01 -1.92
N TYR A 112 -0.86 12.77 -3.08
CA TYR A 112 -0.86 11.46 -3.74
C TYR A 112 0.05 10.48 -3.01
N MET A 113 1.22 10.96 -2.57
CA MET A 113 2.12 10.17 -1.73
C MET A 113 1.46 9.87 -0.38
N ASP A 114 0.84 10.86 0.25
CA ASP A 114 0.13 10.68 1.52
C ASP A 114 -1.01 9.66 1.39
N PHE A 115 -1.77 9.73 0.31
CA PHE A 115 -2.82 8.76 0.00
C PHE A 115 -2.27 7.34 -0.15
N VAL A 116 -1.21 7.15 -0.96
CA VAL A 116 -0.61 5.82 -1.18
C VAL A 116 -0.02 5.26 0.12
N GLY A 117 0.65 6.09 0.93
CA GLY A 117 1.15 5.68 2.24
C GLY A 117 0.04 5.28 3.20
N ALA A 118 -1.07 6.04 3.22
CA ALA A 118 -2.25 5.70 4.00
C ALA A 118 -2.86 4.37 3.55
N LEU A 119 -2.98 4.13 2.24
CA LEU A 119 -3.46 2.84 1.70
C LEU A 119 -2.59 1.68 2.16
N LEU A 120 -1.26 1.79 2.00
CA LEU A 120 -0.32 0.75 2.43
C LEU A 120 -0.44 0.48 3.95
N ALA A 121 -0.62 1.52 4.75
CA ALA A 121 -0.76 1.38 6.19
C ALA A 121 -2.07 0.70 6.62
N ILE A 122 -3.19 0.99 5.97
CA ILE A 122 -4.50 0.45 6.37
C ILE A 122 -4.84 -0.90 5.74
N ALA A 123 -4.28 -1.22 4.56
CA ALA A 123 -4.61 -2.42 3.79
C ALA A 123 -4.50 -3.73 4.60
N PRO A 124 -3.40 -4.03 5.32
CA PRO A 124 -3.31 -5.26 6.09
C PRO A 124 -4.31 -5.29 7.25
N LEU A 125 -4.56 -4.16 7.91
CA LEU A 125 -5.52 -4.07 9.01
C LEU A 125 -6.96 -4.35 8.55
N ARG A 126 -7.37 -3.75 7.42
CA ARG A 126 -8.68 -4.03 6.80
C ARG A 126 -8.81 -5.48 6.37
N THR A 127 -7.77 -6.01 5.75
CA THR A 127 -7.71 -7.40 5.29
C THR A 127 -7.87 -8.37 6.45
N ARG A 128 -7.11 -8.18 7.54
CA ARG A 128 -7.22 -9.01 8.74
C ARG A 128 -8.61 -8.97 9.37
N ALA A 129 -9.21 -7.79 9.47
CA ALA A 129 -10.57 -7.64 9.97
C ALA A 129 -11.59 -8.40 9.10
N LEU A 130 -11.44 -8.36 7.77
CA LEU A 130 -12.28 -9.10 6.84
C LEU A 130 -12.13 -10.63 6.99
N LEU A 131 -10.90 -11.09 7.19
CA LEU A 131 -10.60 -12.52 7.38
C LEU A 131 -10.99 -13.05 8.78
N GLY A 132 -11.59 -12.21 9.64
CA GLY A 132 -11.99 -12.62 10.99
C GLY A 132 -10.85 -12.71 12.00
N GLU A 133 -9.67 -12.16 11.67
CA GLU A 133 -8.47 -12.21 12.51
C GLU A 133 -7.92 -10.80 12.83
N PRO A 134 -8.73 -9.89 13.40
CA PRO A 134 -8.29 -8.53 13.69
C PRO A 134 -7.05 -8.52 14.58
N ALA A 135 -6.10 -7.65 14.26
CA ALA A 135 -4.89 -7.47 15.09
C ALA A 135 -5.25 -6.85 16.44
N GLU A 136 -4.55 -7.28 17.50
CA GLU A 136 -4.71 -6.71 18.83
C GLU A 136 -4.37 -5.21 18.84
N GLU A 137 -5.07 -4.43 19.66
CA GLU A 137 -4.89 -2.98 19.72
C GLU A 137 -3.44 -2.56 20.05
N SER A 138 -2.79 -3.33 20.93
CA SER A 138 -1.38 -3.14 21.29
C SER A 138 -0.45 -3.32 20.09
N ALA A 139 -0.68 -4.36 19.28
CA ALA A 139 0.05 -4.62 18.04
C ALA A 139 -0.21 -3.54 16.99
N VAL A 140 -1.46 -3.07 16.87
CA VAL A 140 -1.83 -1.97 15.95
C VAL A 140 -1.09 -0.68 16.31
N ARG A 141 -0.99 -0.32 17.59
CA ARG A 141 -0.25 0.89 18.02
C ARG A 141 1.23 0.80 17.68
N ARG A 142 1.86 -0.36 17.93
CA ARG A 142 3.27 -0.62 17.60
C ARG A 142 3.52 -0.61 16.10
N TYR A 143 2.65 -1.28 15.35
CA TYR A 143 2.64 -1.27 13.88
C TYR A 143 2.55 0.16 13.32
N LEU A 144 1.61 0.97 13.82
CA LEU A 144 1.48 2.35 13.35
C LEU A 144 2.70 3.19 13.66
N ARG A 145 3.28 3.04 14.85
CA ARG A 145 4.52 3.74 15.20
C ARG A 145 5.63 3.40 14.21
N TYR A 146 5.81 2.11 13.91
CA TYR A 146 6.74 1.66 12.89
C TYR A 146 6.46 2.29 11.52
N MET A 147 5.23 2.16 11.03
CA MET A 147 4.83 2.66 9.72
C MET A 147 4.99 4.17 9.61
N THR A 148 4.75 4.93 10.67
CA THR A 148 5.00 6.38 10.68
C THR A 148 6.47 6.70 10.42
N HIS A 149 7.40 5.99 11.07
CA HIS A 149 8.83 6.19 10.82
C HIS A 149 9.26 5.70 9.43
N ALA A 150 8.70 4.58 8.96
CA ALA A 150 8.99 4.05 7.63
C ALA A 150 8.47 4.96 6.51
N MET A 151 7.25 5.46 6.63
CA MET A 151 6.63 6.37 5.66
C MET A 151 7.21 7.79 5.70
N ALA A 152 7.73 8.23 6.85
CA ALA A 152 8.48 9.50 6.92
C ALA A 152 9.73 9.50 6.01
N LEU A 153 10.37 8.33 5.79
CA LEU A 153 11.47 8.20 4.82
C LEU A 153 10.99 8.44 3.38
N LEU A 154 9.72 8.13 3.08
CA LEU A 154 9.05 8.46 1.82
C LEU A 154 8.53 9.90 1.76
N GLY A 155 8.68 10.68 2.84
CA GLY A 155 8.16 12.04 2.95
C GLY A 155 6.66 12.11 3.27
N ILE A 156 6.08 11.02 3.78
CA ILE A 156 4.65 10.89 4.07
C ILE A 156 4.41 11.05 5.58
N GLY A 157 3.43 11.86 5.94
CA GLY A 157 3.04 12.09 7.33
C GLY A 157 1.88 11.20 7.77
N LEU A 158 2.18 10.05 8.41
CA LEU A 158 1.12 9.22 8.99
C LEU A 158 0.69 9.70 10.38
N THR A 159 -0.58 9.49 10.71
CA THR A 159 -1.19 9.79 12.01
C THR A 159 -1.72 8.49 12.65
N ASP A 160 -3.00 8.40 12.98
CA ASP A 160 -3.65 7.21 13.54
C ASP A 160 -4.50 6.44 12.51
N VAL A 161 -4.87 5.19 12.80
CA VAL A 161 -5.62 4.32 11.86
C VAL A 161 -6.92 4.98 11.40
N SER A 162 -7.68 5.57 12.33
CA SER A 162 -8.98 6.15 12.03
C SER A 162 -8.84 7.37 11.12
N SER A 163 -7.85 8.21 11.38
CA SER A 163 -7.51 9.36 10.53
C SER A 163 -7.00 8.94 9.15
N LEU A 164 -6.12 7.92 9.08
CA LEU A 164 -5.61 7.37 7.83
C LEU A 164 -6.72 6.76 6.97
N GLY A 165 -7.59 5.94 7.59
CA GLY A 165 -8.75 5.36 6.93
C GLY A 165 -9.69 6.41 6.36
N ARG A 166 -10.06 7.43 7.16
CA ARG A 166 -10.89 8.55 6.70
C ARG A 166 -10.22 9.38 5.61
N THR A 167 -8.91 9.55 5.67
CA THR A 167 -8.17 10.34 4.66
C THR A 167 -8.11 9.60 3.34
N ALA A 168 -7.77 8.32 3.36
CA ALA A 168 -7.79 7.48 2.17
C ALA A 168 -9.21 7.37 1.58
N GLU A 169 -10.23 7.19 2.42
CA GLU A 169 -11.62 7.11 1.96
C GLU A 169 -12.10 8.42 1.33
N ARG A 170 -11.85 9.58 1.97
CA ARG A 170 -12.20 10.89 1.40
C ARG A 170 -11.54 11.13 0.05
N PHE A 171 -10.24 10.85 -0.05
CA PHE A 171 -9.51 10.99 -1.31
C PHE A 171 -10.09 10.06 -2.38
N THR A 172 -10.39 8.80 -2.01
CA THR A 172 -11.03 7.83 -2.90
C THR A 172 -12.37 8.34 -3.40
N VAL A 173 -13.23 8.88 -2.52
CA VAL A 173 -14.53 9.44 -2.90
C VAL A 173 -14.37 10.62 -3.87
N SER A 174 -13.41 11.52 -3.63
CA SER A 174 -13.23 12.71 -4.48
C SER A 174 -12.53 12.44 -5.81
N SER A 175 -11.78 11.35 -5.92
CA SER A 175 -10.83 11.15 -7.03
C SER A 175 -11.02 9.83 -7.77
N SER A 176 -11.90 8.95 -7.29
CA SER A 176 -12.23 7.74 -8.04
C SER A 176 -13.04 8.07 -9.28
N GLY A 177 -12.75 7.35 -10.35
CA GLY A 177 -13.45 7.50 -11.62
C GLY A 177 -12.99 6.46 -12.62
N ARG A 178 -13.81 6.25 -13.65
CA ARG A 178 -13.43 5.38 -14.76
C ARG A 178 -12.39 6.05 -15.64
N SER A 179 -11.50 5.24 -16.18
CA SER A 179 -10.58 5.65 -17.23
C SER A 179 -10.25 4.46 -18.11
N PRO A 180 -9.97 4.64 -19.42
CA PRO A 180 -9.64 3.52 -20.29
C PRO A 180 -8.48 2.67 -19.77
N LEU A 181 -7.45 3.33 -19.24
CA LEU A 181 -6.28 2.68 -18.64
C LEU A 181 -6.64 1.93 -17.35
N GLY A 182 -7.43 2.53 -16.45
CA GLY A 182 -7.87 1.89 -15.21
C GLY A 182 -8.72 0.65 -15.48
N ASP A 183 -9.69 0.76 -16.39
CA ASP A 183 -10.57 -0.34 -16.81
C ASP A 183 -9.75 -1.50 -17.40
N ASP A 184 -8.76 -1.20 -18.22
CA ASP A 184 -7.83 -2.20 -18.75
C ASP A 184 -7.02 -2.89 -17.65
N LEU A 185 -6.44 -2.13 -16.72
CA LEU A 185 -5.66 -2.68 -15.61
C LEU A 185 -6.51 -3.57 -14.71
N LEU A 186 -7.73 -3.14 -14.38
CA LEU A 186 -8.69 -3.92 -13.58
C LEU A 186 -9.01 -5.27 -14.24
N ARG A 187 -9.26 -5.27 -15.55
CA ARG A 187 -9.56 -6.50 -16.31
C ARG A 187 -8.40 -7.47 -16.31
N HIS A 188 -7.20 -7.00 -16.67
CA HIS A 188 -6.00 -7.84 -16.69
C HIS A 188 -5.65 -8.36 -15.30
N TYR A 189 -5.79 -7.53 -14.26
CA TYR A 189 -5.54 -7.94 -12.89
C TYR A 189 -6.52 -9.04 -12.46
N ARG A 190 -7.83 -8.87 -12.73
CA ARG A 190 -8.86 -9.88 -12.43
C ARG A 190 -8.54 -11.22 -13.11
N GLU A 191 -8.15 -11.19 -14.37
CA GLU A 191 -7.85 -12.41 -15.13
C GLU A 191 -6.68 -13.19 -14.54
N ARG A 192 -5.63 -12.49 -14.09
CA ARG A 192 -4.39 -13.09 -13.58
C ARG A 192 -4.46 -13.47 -12.11
N HIS A 193 -5.19 -12.70 -11.29
CA HIS A 193 -5.21 -12.82 -9.82
C HIS A 193 -6.63 -13.09 -9.27
N ARG A 194 -7.40 -13.97 -9.94
CA ARG A 194 -8.81 -14.26 -9.62
C ARG A 194 -9.07 -14.57 -8.15
N ALA A 195 -8.20 -15.35 -7.52
CA ALA A 195 -8.36 -15.79 -6.13
C ALA A 195 -8.36 -14.62 -5.14
N TYR A 196 -7.41 -13.67 -5.30
CA TYR A 196 -7.28 -12.53 -4.40
C TYR A 196 -8.28 -11.43 -4.69
N PHE A 197 -8.72 -11.30 -5.95
CA PHE A 197 -9.74 -10.35 -6.34
C PHE A 197 -11.05 -10.56 -5.55
N GLY A 198 -11.54 -11.80 -5.50
CA GLY A 198 -12.77 -12.13 -4.76
C GLY A 198 -12.63 -11.89 -3.25
N ALA A 199 -11.51 -12.32 -2.67
CA ALA A 199 -11.23 -12.14 -1.24
C ALA A 199 -11.10 -10.66 -0.83
N THR A 200 -10.73 -9.77 -1.76
CA THR A 200 -10.48 -8.36 -1.48
C THR A 200 -11.72 -7.49 -1.68
N PHE A 201 -12.67 -7.93 -2.50
CA PHE A 201 -13.74 -7.08 -2.99
C PHE A 201 -14.58 -6.42 -1.87
N ASP A 202 -14.82 -7.15 -0.78
CA ASP A 202 -15.54 -6.66 0.39
C ASP A 202 -14.68 -5.74 1.28
N ALA A 203 -13.36 -5.81 1.19
CA ALA A 203 -12.46 -4.88 1.89
C ALA A 203 -12.37 -3.50 1.21
N LEU A 204 -12.64 -3.42 -0.10
CA LEU A 204 -12.55 -2.17 -0.89
C LEU A 204 -13.41 -1.05 -0.28
N PHE A 205 -12.96 0.19 -0.46
CA PHE A 205 -13.82 1.34 -0.20
C PHE A 205 -15.06 1.32 -1.10
N PRO A 206 -16.23 1.81 -0.64
CA PRO A 206 -17.45 1.81 -1.43
C PRO A 206 -17.27 2.43 -2.83
N ALA A 207 -16.64 3.61 -2.91
CA ALA A 207 -16.37 4.29 -4.18
C ALA A 207 -15.45 3.48 -5.12
N THR A 208 -14.41 2.83 -4.58
CA THR A 208 -13.57 1.91 -5.38
C THR A 208 -14.41 0.74 -5.89
N ARG A 209 -15.21 0.12 -5.02
CA ARG A 209 -16.02 -1.05 -5.36
C ARG A 209 -17.00 -0.75 -6.49
N GLU A 210 -17.67 0.41 -6.44
CA GLU A 210 -18.59 0.86 -7.48
C GLU A 210 -17.91 0.96 -8.86
N ILE A 211 -16.74 1.58 -8.92
CA ILE A 211 -15.97 1.68 -10.17
C ILE A 211 -15.53 0.31 -10.67
N VAL A 212 -15.03 -0.55 -9.76
CA VAL A 212 -14.62 -1.92 -10.11
C VAL A 212 -15.78 -2.72 -10.69
N VAL A 213 -16.97 -2.64 -10.10
CA VAL A 213 -18.18 -3.32 -10.62
C VAL A 213 -18.54 -2.78 -12.00
N SER A 214 -18.62 -1.46 -12.15
CA SER A 214 -19.01 -0.84 -13.42
C SER A 214 -18.02 -1.21 -14.54
N ALA A 215 -16.72 -1.15 -14.28
CA ALA A 215 -15.69 -1.46 -15.27
C ALA A 215 -15.72 -2.95 -15.70
N LEU A 216 -16.12 -3.86 -14.81
CA LEU A 216 -16.16 -5.29 -15.08
C LEU A 216 -17.49 -5.80 -15.63
N ALA A 217 -18.59 -5.08 -15.40
CA ALA A 217 -19.90 -5.39 -15.98
C ALA A 217 -19.91 -5.13 -17.49
N ASP A 218 -19.31 -4.03 -17.94
CA ASP A 218 -19.22 -3.67 -19.37
C ASP A 218 -18.34 -4.63 -20.18
N ALA A 219 -17.45 -5.39 -19.53
CA ALA A 219 -16.64 -6.41 -20.19
C ALA A 219 -17.44 -7.67 -20.57
N HIS A 220 -18.71 -7.74 -20.19
CA HIS A 220 -19.63 -8.86 -20.47
C HIS A 220 -20.84 -8.43 -21.31
N ALA A 221 -20.90 -7.16 -21.72
CA ALA A 221 -21.86 -6.62 -22.69
C ALA A 221 -21.24 -6.56 -24.09
#